data_AF-A0A377M961-F1
#
_entry.id   AF-A0A377M961-F1
#
_cell.length_a   1.000
_cell.length_b   1.000
_cell.length_c   1.000
_cell.angle_alpha   90.00
_cell.angle_beta   90.00
_cell.angle_gamma   90.00
#
_symmetry.space_group_name_H-M   'P 1'
#
loop_
_entity.id
_entity.type
_entity.pdbx_description
1 polymer ?
#
loop_
_entity_poly.entity_id
_entity_poly.type
_entity_poly.pdbx_seq_one_letter_code
_entity_poly.pdbx_strand_id
1 'polypeptide(L)'
;MGDKQGPVGPGDTTDDQSPTLSGEAEPGSVVDIYDNDEKIGSVIVDDEGKWSYTPDTPLAKGDHEITTTVTDPSGNTSEPSPGISFTVDPDPNQGDRG
;
A
#
# COMPACT_ATOMS: atom_id res chain seq x y z
N MET A 1 7.92 17.41 14.01
CA MET A 1 6.63 17.05 14.65
C MET A 1 5.62 16.79 13.56
N GLY A 2 5.14 15.56 13.49
CA GLY A 2 4.05 15.16 12.62
C GLY A 2 4.32 13.78 12.02
N ASP A 3 4.57 12.77 12.87
CA ASP A 3 4.56 11.38 12.45
C ASP A 3 3.18 11.11 11.85
N LYS A 4 3.08 11.03 10.52
CA LYS A 4 1.85 10.56 9.87
C LYS A 4 1.90 9.03 9.86
N GLN A 5 1.85 8.44 11.06
CA GLN A 5 1.50 7.03 11.23
C GLN A 5 -0.01 6.89 11.01
N GLY A 6 -0.43 6.84 9.75
CA GLY A 6 -1.81 6.71 9.36
C GLY A 6 -1.94 6.26 7.90
N PRO A 7 -3.12 5.77 7.48
CA PRO A 7 -3.34 5.37 6.09
C PRO A 7 -3.00 6.53 5.15
N VAL A 8 -2.14 6.27 4.16
CA VAL A 8 -1.73 7.25 3.14
C VAL A 8 -2.88 7.47 2.15
N GLY A 9 -3.29 8.72 1.98
CA GLY A 9 -4.26 9.14 0.97
C GLY A 9 -3.58 9.66 -0.30
N PRO A 10 -4.33 9.84 -1.41
CA PRO A 10 -3.80 10.42 -2.63
C PRO A 10 -3.18 11.81 -2.40
N GLY A 11 -1.90 11.97 -2.76
CA GLY A 11 -1.12 13.20 -2.65
C GLY A 11 -0.47 13.43 -1.28
N ASP A 12 -0.51 12.46 -0.36
CA ASP A 12 0.17 12.57 0.92
C ASP A 12 1.70 12.43 0.80
N THR A 13 2.42 13.05 1.74
CA THR A 13 3.82 12.72 2.04
C THR A 13 3.87 12.04 3.39
N THR A 14 4.58 10.91 3.46
CA THR A 14 4.77 10.12 4.68
C THR A 14 6.25 9.88 4.97
N ASP A 15 6.61 9.82 6.24
CA ASP A 15 7.91 9.35 6.73
C ASP A 15 7.92 7.83 7.01
N ASP A 16 6.74 7.20 7.01
CA ASP A 16 6.57 5.75 7.12
C ASP A 16 6.88 5.07 5.78
N GLN A 17 8.01 4.36 5.73
CA GLN A 17 8.43 3.57 4.58
C GLN A 17 7.68 2.22 4.49
N SER A 18 6.83 1.89 5.44
CA SER A 18 6.06 0.63 5.51
C SER A 18 4.57 0.88 5.75
N PRO A 19 3.90 1.70 4.90
CA PRO A 19 2.51 2.02 5.12
C PRO A 19 1.66 0.75 5.08
N THR A 20 0.75 0.61 6.03
CA THR A 20 -0.25 -0.47 5.98
C THR A 20 -1.34 -0.10 4.99
N LEU A 21 -1.46 -0.90 3.94
CA LEU A 21 -2.48 -0.81 2.91
C LEU A 21 -3.64 -1.74 3.28
N SER A 22 -4.87 -1.32 3.04
CA SER A 22 -6.05 -2.13 3.34
C SER A 22 -7.19 -1.82 2.38
N GLY A 23 -8.13 -2.75 2.29
CA GLY A 23 -9.31 -2.62 1.46
C GLY A 23 -10.29 -3.76 1.64
N GLU A 24 -11.28 -3.81 0.74
CA GLU A 24 -12.33 -4.82 0.73
C GLU A 24 -12.39 -5.50 -0.65
N ALA A 25 -12.73 -6.78 -0.67
CA ALA A 25 -12.94 -7.59 -1.87
C ALA A 25 -13.75 -8.85 -1.52
N GLU A 26 -14.04 -9.70 -2.51
CA GLU A 26 -14.74 -10.97 -2.26
C GLU A 26 -13.87 -11.91 -1.39
N PRO A 27 -14.40 -12.49 -0.29
CA PRO A 27 -13.68 -13.44 0.54
C PRO A 27 -13.00 -14.57 -0.24
N GLY A 28 -11.77 -14.90 0.14
CA GLY A 28 -10.97 -15.93 -0.54
C GLY A 28 -10.35 -15.49 -1.87
N SER A 29 -10.63 -14.27 -2.35
CA SER A 29 -9.91 -13.70 -3.49
C SER A 29 -8.46 -13.40 -3.13
N VAL A 30 -7.61 -13.32 -4.15
CA VAL A 30 -6.20 -12.91 -4.03
C VAL A 30 -6.08 -11.47 -4.51
N VAL A 31 -5.59 -10.59 -3.64
CA VAL A 31 -5.25 -9.21 -3.97
C VAL A 31 -3.76 -9.13 -4.23
N ASP A 32 -3.39 -8.75 -5.45
CA ASP A 32 -2.01 -8.44 -5.80
C ASP A 32 -1.78 -6.93 -5.70
N ILE A 33 -0.72 -6.54 -4.99
CA ILE A 33 -0.37 -5.15 -4.71
C ILE A 33 0.85 -4.76 -5.52
N TYR A 34 0.76 -3.62 -6.19
CA TYR A 34 1.81 -3.07 -7.04
C TYR A 34 2.22 -1.67 -6.56
N ASP A 35 3.50 -1.36 -6.69
CA ASP A 35 4.07 -0.02 -6.54
C ASP A 35 4.78 0.36 -7.84
N ASN A 36 4.32 1.43 -8.50
CA ASN A 36 4.87 1.86 -9.80
C ASN A 36 4.96 0.70 -10.84
N ASP A 37 3.88 -0.07 -10.97
CA ASP A 37 3.77 -1.28 -11.80
C ASP A 37 4.60 -2.52 -11.36
N GLU A 38 5.41 -2.42 -10.31
CA GLU A 38 6.15 -3.55 -9.74
C GLU A 38 5.31 -4.25 -8.66
N LYS A 39 5.11 -5.56 -8.78
CA LYS A 39 4.39 -6.34 -7.75
C LYS A 39 5.23 -6.43 -6.48
N ILE A 40 4.77 -5.79 -5.41
CA ILE A 40 5.44 -5.79 -4.12
C ILE A 40 4.89 -6.84 -3.15
N GLY A 41 3.66 -7.32 -3.37
CA GLY A 41 3.03 -8.25 -2.45
C GLY A 41 1.75 -8.88 -2.98
N SER A 42 1.21 -9.81 -2.18
CA SER A 42 -0.06 -10.48 -2.41
C SER A 42 -0.68 -10.90 -1.08
N VAL A 43 -2.00 -10.77 -0.96
CA VAL A 43 -2.74 -11.13 0.25
C VAL A 43 -4.07 -11.80 -0.11
N ILE A 44 -4.50 -12.76 0.71
CA ILE A 44 -5.82 -13.38 0.57
C ILE A 44 -6.83 -12.57 1.36
N VAL A 45 -7.98 -12.28 0.76
CA VAL A 45 -9.10 -11.62 1.42
C VAL A 45 -9.70 -12.56 2.46
N ASP A 46 -9.89 -12.05 3.68
CA ASP A 46 -10.45 -12.83 4.79
C ASP A 46 -11.95 -13.14 4.61
N ASP A 47 -12.49 -13.94 5.52
CA ASP A 47 -13.91 -14.34 5.51
C ASP A 47 -14.88 -13.16 5.75
N GLU A 48 -14.38 -12.01 6.24
CA GLU A 48 -15.15 -10.77 6.39
C GLU A 48 -15.10 -9.88 5.13
N GLY A 49 -14.35 -10.28 4.10
CA GLY A 49 -14.18 -9.53 2.86
C GLY A 49 -13.14 -8.41 2.98
N LYS A 50 -12.26 -8.46 3.98
CA LYS A 50 -11.23 -7.45 4.23
C LYS A 50 -9.84 -8.01 3.94
N TRP A 51 -8.92 -7.10 3.62
CA TRP A 51 -7.50 -7.42 3.49
C TRP A 51 -6.64 -6.30 4.05
N SER A 52 -5.45 -6.67 4.50
CA SER A 52 -4.44 -5.75 5.02
C SER A 52 -3.06 -6.25 4.59
N TYR A 53 -2.22 -5.33 4.10
CA TYR A 53 -0.88 -5.62 3.64
C TYR A 53 0.09 -4.55 4.15
N THR A 54 1.18 -5.00 4.77
CA THR A 54 2.30 -4.14 5.17
C THR A 54 3.53 -4.65 4.41
N PRO A 55 4.24 -3.80 3.66
CA PRO A 55 5.44 -4.21 2.95
C PRO A 55 6.52 -4.77 3.89
N ASP A 56 7.02 -5.97 3.62
CA ASP A 56 8.15 -6.56 4.37
C ASP A 56 9.46 -5.81 4.10
N THR A 57 9.60 -5.28 2.88
CA THR A 57 10.71 -4.41 2.49
C THR A 57 10.22 -2.96 2.48
N PRO A 58 10.88 -2.05 3.21
CA PRO A 58 10.54 -0.64 3.19
C PRO A 58 10.54 -0.07 1.77
N LEU A 59 9.51 0.70 1.44
CA LEU A 59 9.43 1.49 0.21
C LEU A 59 10.58 2.52 0.18
N ALA A 60 11.15 2.71 -1.00
CA ALA A 60 12.25 3.66 -1.19
C ALA A 60 11.80 5.11 -0.94
N LYS A 61 12.75 6.03 -0.73
CA LYS A 61 12.42 7.47 -0.78
C LYS A 61 12.03 7.85 -2.21
N GLY A 62 10.89 8.51 -2.38
CA GLY A 62 10.44 8.99 -3.69
C GLY A 62 8.93 8.97 -3.85
N ASP A 63 8.49 9.11 -5.09
CA ASP A 63 7.08 9.03 -5.47
C ASP A 63 6.66 7.57 -5.70
N HIS A 64 5.49 7.22 -5.18
CA HIS A 64 4.88 5.91 -5.25
C HIS A 64 3.47 6.03 -5.82
N GLU A 65 3.07 5.01 -6.58
CA GLU A 65 1.69 4.83 -7.03
C GLU A 65 1.28 3.39 -6.74
N ILE A 66 0.38 3.23 -5.76
CA ILE A 66 -0.13 1.92 -5.40
C ILE A 66 -1.37 1.59 -6.21
N THR A 67 -1.32 0.45 -6.90
CA THR A 67 -2.49 -0.15 -7.56
C THR A 67 -2.68 -1.58 -7.07
N THR A 68 -3.90 -2.09 -7.24
CA THR A 68 -4.24 -3.46 -6.88
C THR A 68 -4.99 -4.15 -8.01
N THR A 69 -4.81 -5.46 -8.12
CA THR A 69 -5.70 -6.32 -8.91
C THR A 69 -6.27 -7.41 -8.01
N VAL A 70 -7.48 -7.87 -8.31
CA VAL A 70 -8.16 -8.90 -7.54
C VAL A 70 -8.41 -10.11 -8.43
N THR A 71 -7.98 -11.29 -7.99
CA THR A 71 -8.28 -12.57 -8.64
C THR A 71 -9.27 -13.35 -7.78
N ASP A 72 -10.44 -13.63 -8.33
CA ASP A 72 -11.49 -14.38 -7.63
C ASP A 72 -11.11 -15.87 -7.43
N PRO A 73 -11.81 -16.63 -6.58
CA PRO A 73 -11.55 -18.07 -6.38
C PRO A 73 -11.75 -18.93 -7.64
N SER A 74 -12.40 -18.40 -8.68
CA SER A 74 -12.58 -19.06 -9.98
C SER A 74 -11.43 -18.77 -10.96
N GLY A 75 -10.51 -17.88 -10.60
CA GLY A 75 -9.33 -17.50 -11.38
C GLY A 75 -9.54 -16.32 -12.34
N ASN A 76 -10.60 -15.53 -12.21
CA ASN A 76 -10.78 -14.31 -13.00
C ASN A 76 -10.11 -13.12 -12.31
N THR A 77 -9.27 -12.39 -13.05
CA THR A 77 -8.56 -11.20 -12.54
C THR A 77 -9.20 -9.90 -13.04
N SER A 78 -9.33 -8.90 -12.16
CA SER A 78 -9.83 -7.56 -12.49
C SER A 78 -8.83 -6.72 -13.30
N GLU A 79 -9.30 -5.60 -13.87
CA GLU A 79 -8.40 -4.50 -14.24
C GLU A 79 -7.76 -3.89 -12.97
N PRO A 80 -6.59 -3.21 -13.08
CA PRO A 80 -5.99 -2.49 -11.96
C PRO A 80 -6.93 -1.44 -11.37
N SER A 81 -6.90 -1.27 -10.05
CA SER A 81 -7.58 -0.18 -9.36
C SER A 81 -7.05 1.19 -9.80
N PRO A 82 -7.81 2.28 -9.58
CA PRO A 82 -7.22 3.61 -9.60
C PRO A 82 -6.01 3.68 -8.67
N GLY A 83 -4.93 4.34 -9.14
CA GLY A 83 -3.70 4.49 -8.38
C GLY A 83 -3.86 5.40 -7.17
N ILE A 84 -3.24 5.02 -6.06
CA ILE A 84 -3.06 5.87 -4.87
C ILE A 84 -1.63 6.38 -4.89
N SER A 85 -1.47 7.65 -5.29
CA SER A 85 -0.16 8.28 -5.36
C SER A 85 0.22 8.90 -4.01
N PHE A 86 1.45 8.68 -3.54
CA PHE A 86 2.00 9.35 -2.36
C PHE A 86 3.53 9.45 -2.45
N THR A 87 4.14 10.29 -1.64
CA THR A 87 5.59 10.45 -1.57
C THR A 87 6.12 9.92 -0.23
N VAL A 88 7.15 9.08 -0.29
CA VAL A 88 7.90 8.63 0.88
C VAL A 88 9.11 9.55 1.05
N ASP A 89 9.15 10.29 2.17
CA ASP A 89 10.27 11.12 2.57
C ASP A 89 10.67 10.81 4.02
N PRO A 90 11.57 9.82 4.25
CA PRO A 90 12.09 9.55 5.57
C PRO A 90 13.10 10.66 5.90
N ASP A 91 12.65 11.69 6.61
CA ASP A 91 13.49 12.81 7.00
C ASP A 91 14.60 12.33 7.95
N PRO A 92 15.90 12.33 7.55
CA PRO A 92 16.97 11.91 8.45
C PRO A 92 17.25 12.93 9.57
N ASN A 93 16.62 14.12 9.55
CA ASN A 93 16.95 15.24 10.43
C ASN A 93 15.82 15.68 11.39
N GLN A 94 14.84 14.82 11.70
CA GLN A 94 13.87 15.10 12.78
C GLN A 94 14.43 14.84 14.20
N GLY A 95 15.76 14.81 14.34
CA GLY A 95 16.44 14.53 15.60
C GLY A 95 17.74 15.29 15.81
N ASP A 96 17.89 16.54 15.35
CA ASP A 96 18.79 17.54 15.98
C ASP A 96 18.58 18.92 15.36
N ARG A 97 17.61 19.70 15.85
CA ARG A 97 17.66 21.17 15.83
C ARG A 97 17.02 21.66 17.12
N GLY A 98 17.89 22.12 18.04
CA GLY A 98 17.54 22.59 19.38
C GLY A 98 16.91 23.97 19.44
#